data_AF-A0A932JHW9-F1
#
_entry.id   AF-A0A932JHW9-F1
#
_cell.length_a   1.000
_cell.length_b   1.000
_cell.length_c   1.000
_cell.angle_alpha   90.00
_cell.angle_beta   90.00
_cell.angle_gamma   90.00
#
_symmetry.space_group_name_H-M   'P 1'
#
loop_
_entity.id
_entity.type
_entity.pdbx_description
1 polymer ?
#
loop_
_entity_poly.entity_id
_entity_poly.type
_entity_poly.pdbx_seq_one_letter_code
_entity_poly.pdbx_strand_id
1 'polypeptide(L)'
;MARTLSVLFIGDIVGNPGMNAVRTFLPSFIQKYSAQCVIINGENIVNGKGLTEKEATELFALGANVITTGNHVWENWQSRPLLASNPLVLRPLNYPAWNSRACRSSRRHWSGGDSRPRRGLRLKSRC
;
A
#
# COMPACT_ATOMS: atom_id res chain seq x y z
N MET A 1 -29.49 -0.36 -11.66
CA MET A 1 -28.36 0.17 -12.44
C MET A 1 -27.06 -0.34 -11.84
N ALA A 2 -26.12 -0.82 -12.64
CA ALA A 2 -24.80 -1.22 -12.17
C ALA A 2 -24.00 0.04 -11.76
N ARG A 3 -23.34 0.01 -10.59
CA ARG A 3 -22.41 1.07 -10.18
C ARG A 3 -21.03 0.75 -10.74
N THR A 4 -20.54 1.57 -11.65
CA THR A 4 -19.17 1.48 -12.18
C THR A 4 -18.20 2.15 -11.20
N LEU A 5 -17.05 1.52 -10.96
CA LEU A 5 -15.96 2.06 -10.14
C LEU A 5 -14.80 2.47 -11.04
N SER A 6 -14.38 3.74 -10.98
CA SER A 6 -13.18 4.24 -11.68
C SER A 6 -11.93 4.02 -10.82
N VAL A 7 -10.95 3.29 -11.36
CA VAL A 7 -9.69 2.99 -10.67
C VAL A 7 -8.53 3.58 -11.47
N LEU A 8 -7.65 4.31 -10.79
CA LEU A 8 -6.40 4.81 -11.33
C LEU A 8 -5.25 3.99 -10.75
N PHE A 9 -4.53 3.29 -11.62
CA PHE A 9 -3.34 2.54 -11.24
C PHE A 9 -2.09 3.23 -11.79
N ILE A 10 -1.16 3.59 -10.91
CA ILE A 10 0.14 4.15 -11.25
C ILE A 10 1.18 3.04 -11.09
N GLY A 11 1.95 2.82 -12.15
CA GLY A 11 3.07 1.88 -12.13
C GLY A 11 4.22 2.35 -11.24
N ASP A 12 5.36 1.69 -11.38
CA ASP A 12 6.53 1.87 -10.53
C ASP A 12 6.98 3.33 -10.45
N ILE A 13 6.93 3.88 -9.25
CA ILE A 13 7.55 5.16 -8.95
C ILE A 13 9.03 4.90 -8.65
N VAL A 14 9.90 5.50 -9.46
CA VAL A 14 11.35 5.35 -9.34
C VAL A 14 11.99 6.64 -8.85
N GLY A 15 12.59 6.60 -7.66
CA GLY A 15 13.39 7.70 -7.12
C GLY A 15 12.64 9.02 -6.91
N ASN A 16 13.44 10.07 -6.68
CA ASN A 16 12.95 11.44 -6.62
C ASN A 16 12.27 11.93 -7.91
N PRO A 17 12.74 11.59 -9.14
CA PRO A 17 12.05 11.99 -10.36
C PRO A 17 10.61 11.44 -10.44
N GLY A 18 10.40 10.17 -10.09
CA GLY A 18 9.07 9.58 -10.02
C GLY A 18 8.18 10.28 -8.98
N MET A 19 8.71 10.53 -7.79
CA MET A 19 7.97 11.26 -6.75
C MET A 19 7.58 12.68 -7.20
N ASN A 20 8.46 13.39 -7.90
CA ASN A 20 8.16 14.72 -8.45
C ASN A 20 7.05 14.68 -9.51
N ALA A 21 7.07 13.67 -10.38
CA ALA A 21 6.01 13.48 -11.37
C ALA A 21 4.66 13.24 -10.67
N VAL A 22 4.64 12.39 -9.64
CA VAL A 22 3.42 12.09 -8.89
C VAL A 22 2.89 13.31 -8.16
N ARG A 23 3.75 14.08 -7.48
CA ARG A 23 3.37 15.37 -6.85
C ARG A 23 2.69 16.32 -7.83
N THR A 24 3.22 16.40 -9.05
CA THR A 24 2.76 17.34 -10.07
C THR A 24 1.46 16.89 -10.72
N PHE A 25 1.38 15.61 -11.12
CA PHE A 25 0.33 15.14 -12.02
C PHE A 25 -0.80 14.39 -11.32
N LEU A 26 -0.54 13.68 -10.22
CA LEU A 26 -1.52 12.80 -9.60
C LEU A 26 -2.82 13.52 -9.20
N PRO A 27 -2.79 14.69 -8.50
CA PRO A 27 -4.01 15.38 -8.14
C PRO A 27 -4.87 15.77 -9.36
N SER A 28 -4.22 16.17 -10.46
CA SER A 28 -4.89 16.53 -11.70
C SER A 28 -5.54 15.32 -12.38
N PHE A 29 -4.90 14.14 -12.33
CA PHE A 29 -5.44 12.92 -12.91
C PHE A 29 -6.61 12.36 -12.10
N ILE A 30 -6.55 12.44 -10.77
CA ILE A 30 -7.68 12.06 -9.91
C ILE A 30 -8.92 12.87 -10.29
N GLN A 31 -8.78 14.19 -10.45
CA GLN A 31 -9.88 15.06 -10.86
C GLN A 31 -10.35 14.77 -12.29
N LYS A 32 -9.42 14.69 -13.24
CA LYS A 32 -9.72 14.48 -14.66
C LYS A 32 -10.49 13.19 -14.92
N TYR A 33 -10.12 12.10 -14.25
CA TYR A 33 -10.73 10.78 -14.45
C TYR A 33 -11.77 10.43 -13.39
N SER A 34 -12.07 11.35 -12.46
CA SER A 34 -12.95 11.12 -11.31
C SER A 34 -12.61 9.80 -10.61
N ALA A 35 -11.31 9.56 -10.38
CA ALA A 35 -10.82 8.30 -9.85
C ALA A 35 -11.34 8.10 -8.42
N GLN A 36 -12.00 6.97 -8.19
CA GLN A 36 -12.60 6.62 -6.89
C GLN A 36 -11.67 5.75 -6.05
N CYS A 37 -10.70 5.11 -6.69
CA CYS A 37 -9.64 4.34 -6.05
C CYS A 37 -8.33 4.58 -6.79
N VAL A 38 -7.28 4.95 -6.07
CA VAL A 38 -5.94 5.21 -6.57
C VAL A 38 -4.99 4.18 -5.98
N ILE A 39 -4.33 3.42 -6.85
CA ILE A 39 -3.37 2.39 -6.47
C ILE A 39 -2.02 2.77 -7.08
N ILE A 40 -0.94 2.63 -6.32
CA ILE A 40 0.41 3.02 -6.74
C ILE A 40 1.40 1.90 -6.46
N ASN A 41 2.31 1.58 -7.38
CA ASN A 41 3.48 0.74 -7.06
C ASN A 41 4.65 1.60 -6.56
N GLY A 42 5.02 1.41 -5.29
CA GLY A 42 6.07 2.15 -4.61
C GLY A 42 7.39 1.40 -4.43
N GLU A 43 7.64 0.32 -5.18
CA GLU A 43 8.78 -0.56 -4.89
C GLU A 43 10.16 0.01 -5.15
N ASN A 44 10.29 1.13 -5.88
CA ASN A 44 11.56 1.67 -6.38
C ASN A 44 11.84 3.11 -5.92
N ILE A 45 11.23 3.57 -4.84
CA ILE A 45 11.26 5.00 -4.46
C ILE A 45 12.58 5.40 -3.80
N VAL A 46 13.04 4.67 -2.79
CA VAL A 46 14.19 5.11 -1.97
C VAL A 46 15.47 4.51 -2.52
N ASN A 47 16.36 5.34 -3.08
CA ASN A 47 17.59 4.87 -3.76
C ASN A 47 17.33 3.76 -4.81
N GLY A 48 16.16 3.82 -5.47
CA GLY A 48 15.73 2.81 -6.43
C GLY A 48 15.19 1.52 -5.81
N LYS A 49 15.06 1.42 -4.47
CA LYS A 49 14.70 0.18 -3.77
C LYS A 49 13.88 0.43 -2.50
N GLY A 50 12.66 -0.08 -2.52
CA GLY A 50 11.70 0.00 -1.43
C GLY A 50 11.15 1.41 -1.20
N LEU A 51 10.54 1.55 -0.03
CA LEU A 51 9.73 2.67 0.39
C LEU A 51 9.91 2.90 1.89
N THR A 52 10.02 4.16 2.35
CA THR A 52 9.94 4.46 3.79
C THR A 52 8.55 4.99 4.17
N GLU A 53 8.30 5.09 5.48
CA GLU A 53 7.09 5.71 6.02
C GLU A 53 6.88 7.15 5.54
N LYS A 54 7.98 7.90 5.31
CA LYS A 54 7.92 9.28 4.84
C LYS A 54 7.27 9.36 3.45
N GLU A 55 7.79 8.61 2.48
CA GLU A 55 7.25 8.65 1.12
C GLU A 55 5.87 7.99 1.06
N ALA A 56 5.61 6.98 1.87
CA ALA A 56 4.28 6.37 1.95
C ALA A 56 3.24 7.39 2.43
N THR A 57 3.54 8.11 3.51
CA THR A 57 2.68 9.17 4.07
C THR A 57 2.41 10.25 3.02
N GLU A 58 3.44 10.64 2.27
CA GLU A 58 3.30 11.62 1.21
C GLU A 58 2.39 11.12 0.07
N LEU A 59 2.55 9.87 -0.39
CA LEU A 59 1.68 9.30 -1.42
C LEU A 59 0.22 9.22 -0.97
N PHE A 60 -0.03 8.85 0.28
CA PHE A 60 -1.38 8.88 0.86
C PHE A 60 -1.94 10.30 0.90
N ALA A 61 -1.13 11.30 1.28
CA ALA A 61 -1.54 12.70 1.30
C ALA A 61 -1.86 13.25 -0.10
N LEU A 62 -1.20 12.74 -1.15
CA LEU A 62 -1.47 13.08 -2.55
C LEU A 62 -2.71 12.38 -3.13
N GLY A 63 -3.35 11.48 -2.37
CA GLY A 63 -4.60 10.82 -2.74
C GLY A 63 -4.47 9.35 -3.12
N ALA A 64 -3.32 8.70 -2.89
CA ALA A 64 -3.24 7.24 -3.00
C ALA A 64 -4.14 6.58 -1.96
N ASN A 65 -4.84 5.50 -2.32
CA ASN A 65 -5.63 4.69 -1.39
C ASN A 65 -4.89 3.42 -0.97
N VAL A 66 -4.14 2.83 -1.88
CA VAL A 66 -3.36 1.61 -1.66
C VAL A 66 -2.00 1.76 -2.30
N ILE A 67 -0.96 1.34 -1.59
CA ILE A 67 0.40 1.24 -2.12
C ILE A 67 0.73 -0.23 -2.26
N THR A 68 1.13 -0.63 -3.46
CA THR A 68 1.67 -1.97 -3.74
C THR A 68 3.19 -1.91 -3.78
N THR A 69 3.82 -3.07 -3.60
CA THR A 69 5.27 -3.24 -3.66
C THR A 69 5.58 -4.51 -4.44
N GLY A 70 6.85 -4.74 -4.76
CA GLY A 70 7.31 -5.91 -5.49
C GLY A 70 8.49 -6.61 -4.83
N ASN A 71 9.45 -7.05 -5.65
CA ASN A 71 10.57 -7.88 -5.21
C ASN A 71 11.57 -7.13 -4.30
N HIS A 72 11.67 -5.80 -4.45
CA HIS A 72 12.61 -4.98 -3.68
C HIS A 72 12.13 -4.65 -2.25
N VAL A 73 10.92 -5.08 -1.87
CA VAL A 73 10.31 -4.74 -0.58
C VAL A 73 11.13 -5.22 0.64
N TRP A 74 11.94 -6.27 0.48
CA TRP A 74 12.76 -6.83 1.55
C TRP A 74 14.21 -6.33 1.56
N GLU A 75 14.65 -5.67 0.49
CA GLU A 75 16.01 -5.14 0.35
C GLU A 75 16.21 -3.88 1.19
N ASN A 76 15.14 -3.10 1.40
CA ASN A 76 15.16 -1.97 2.29
C ASN A 76 14.58 -2.33 3.66
N TRP A 77 15.42 -2.35 4.69
CA TRP A 77 15.02 -2.63 6.07
C TRP A 77 13.97 -1.63 6.60
N GLN A 78 13.95 -0.41 6.06
CA GLN A 78 13.02 0.66 6.43
C GLN A 78 11.58 0.39 5.96
N SER A 79 11.39 -0.51 5.00
CA SER A 79 10.05 -0.90 4.53
C SER A 79 9.38 -1.90 5.49
N ARG A 80 10.12 -2.58 6.37
CA ARG A 80 9.57 -3.61 7.27
C ARG A 80 8.62 -3.05 8.33
N PRO A 81 8.95 -1.96 9.07
CA PRO A 81 8.01 -1.36 10.01
C PRO A 81 6.73 -0.89 9.32
N LEU A 82 6.87 -0.29 8.14
CA LEU A 82 5.74 0.19 7.34
C LEU A 82 4.78 -0.93 6.95
N LEU A 83 5.33 -2.06 6.45
CA LEU A 83 4.52 -3.24 6.11
C LEU A 83 3.80 -3.84 7.32
N ALA A 84 4.36 -3.72 8.52
CA ALA A 84 3.74 -4.27 9.74
C ALA A 84 2.72 -3.32 10.36
N SER A 85 2.91 -2.00 10.21
CA SER A 85 2.04 -0.99 10.82
C SER A 85 0.88 -0.58 9.91
N ASN A 86 1.05 -0.61 8.59
CA ASN A 86 0.09 -0.05 7.65
C ASN A 86 -0.53 -1.12 6.72
N PRO A 87 -1.81 -1.49 6.93
CA PRO A 87 -2.48 -2.52 6.13
C PRO A 87 -2.79 -2.08 4.68
N LEU A 88 -2.62 -0.79 4.35
CA LEU A 88 -2.80 -0.25 3.00
C LEU A 88 -1.52 -0.29 2.16
N VAL A 89 -0.40 -0.72 2.75
CA VAL A 89 0.86 -1.00 2.04
C VAL A 89 0.96 -2.51 1.85
N LEU A 90 0.78 -2.95 0.61
CA LEU A 90 0.69 -4.36 0.25
C LEU A 90 2.04 -4.89 -0.22
N ARG A 91 2.34 -6.14 0.18
CA ARG A 91 3.48 -6.93 -0.30
C ARG A 91 2.99 -8.07 -1.21
N PRO A 92 3.88 -8.64 -2.05
CA PRO A 92 3.53 -9.82 -2.84
C PRO A 92 3.02 -10.96 -1.94
N LEU A 93 1.86 -11.51 -2.30
CA LEU A 93 1.16 -12.53 -1.52
C LEU A 93 1.92 -13.86 -1.48
N ASN A 94 2.70 -14.15 -2.52
CA ASN A 94 3.39 -15.42 -2.76
C ASN A 94 4.69 -15.60 -1.95
N TYR A 95 5.09 -14.66 -1.10
CA TYR A 95 6.20 -14.90 -0.18
C TYR A 95 5.79 -15.84 0.97
N PRO A 96 6.69 -16.74 1.41
CA PRO A 96 6.40 -17.67 2.49
C PRO A 96 6.17 -16.94 3.82
N ALA A 97 5.35 -17.53 4.68
CA ALA A 97 4.93 -16.90 5.95
C ALA A 97 6.09 -16.53 6.89
N TRP A 98 7.26 -17.15 6.75
CA TRP A 98 8.43 -16.88 7.59
C TRP A 98 9.26 -15.67 7.14
N ASN A 99 9.10 -15.17 5.90
CA ASN A 99 9.71 -13.91 5.45
C ASN A 99 9.09 -12.69 6.14
N SER A 100 7.89 -12.86 6.70
CA SER A 100 7.18 -11.87 7.49
C SER A 100 7.65 -11.90 8.95
N ARG A 101 8.97 -11.76 9.22
CA ARG A 101 9.44 -11.71 10.63
C ARG A 101 8.85 -10.53 11.41
N ALA A 102 8.34 -9.51 10.73
CA ALA A 102 7.59 -8.40 11.34
C ALA A 102 6.14 -8.78 11.74
N CYS A 103 5.58 -9.88 11.22
CA CYS A 103 4.21 -10.34 11.48
C CYS A 103 4.15 -11.51 12.48
N ARG A 104 4.95 -11.47 13.55
CA ARG A 104 4.78 -12.40 14.70
C ARG A 104 4.00 -11.78 15.86
N SER A 105 3.83 -10.47 15.92
CA SER A 105 3.19 -9.78 17.06
C SER A 105 1.66 -9.69 16.97
N SER A 106 1.03 -10.01 15.83
CA SER A 106 -0.41 -9.88 15.64
C SER A 106 -1.22 -11.18 15.74
N ARG A 107 -0.58 -12.33 16.06
CA ARG A 107 -1.32 -13.53 16.47
C ARG A 107 -1.90 -13.35 17.87
N ARG A 108 -2.89 -12.46 18.02
CA ARG A 108 -3.86 -12.61 19.09
C ARG A 108 -4.65 -13.87 18.78
N HIS A 109 -4.50 -14.83 19.68
CA HIS A 109 -5.25 -16.06 19.79
C HIS A 109 -6.72 -15.81 19.44
N TRP A 110 -7.22 -16.45 18.37
CA TRP A 110 -8.63 -16.40 18.02
C TRP A 110 -9.35 -17.46 18.87
N SER A 111 -9.73 -17.08 20.09
CA SER A 111 -10.74 -17.81 20.86
C SER A 111 -12.11 -17.41 20.33
N GLY A 112 -12.81 -18.37 19.72
CA GLY A 112 -14.10 -18.17 19.09
C GLY A 112 -15.11 -17.49 20.04
N GLY A 113 -15.86 -16.53 19.51
CA GLY A 113 -16.88 -15.84 20.26
C GLY A 113 -17.42 -14.61 19.53
N ASP A 114 -18.61 -14.77 18.98
CA ASP A 114 -19.67 -13.76 18.90
C ASP A 114 -19.73 -12.77 17.71
N SER A 115 -20.95 -12.28 17.54
CA SER A 115 -21.69 -12.09 16.31
C SER A 115 -21.83 -10.59 16.00
N ARG A 116 -21.67 -10.22 14.71
CA ARG A 116 -22.33 -9.11 13.95
C ARG A 116 -21.34 -8.44 12.96
N PRO A 117 -21.74 -8.20 11.69
CA PRO A 117 -20.88 -7.55 10.72
C PRO A 117 -20.97 -6.02 10.87
N ARG A 118 -19.91 -5.36 11.37
CA ARG A 118 -19.75 -3.92 11.17
C ARG A 118 -19.27 -3.68 9.73
N ARG A 119 -20.04 -2.88 8.98
CA ARG A 119 -19.71 -2.45 7.62
C ARG A 119 -18.41 -1.65 7.63
N GLY A 120 -17.45 -2.12 6.86
CA GLY A 120 -16.15 -1.51 6.62
C GLY A 120 -15.26 -2.59 6.05
N LEU A 121 -14.74 -2.40 4.82
CA LEU A 121 -13.72 -3.30 4.28
C LEU A 121 -12.46 -3.18 5.14
N ARG A 122 -12.41 -3.93 6.25
CA ARG A 122 -11.14 -4.32 6.86
C ARG A 122 -10.56 -5.38 5.94
N LEU A 123 -9.74 -4.95 4.98
CA LEU A 123 -8.69 -5.79 4.45
C LEU A 123 -7.87 -6.23 5.67
N LYS A 124 -8.15 -7.45 6.15
CA LYS A 124 -7.27 -8.11 7.11
C LYS A 124 -5.97 -8.30 6.36
N SER A 125 -5.03 -7.38 6.52
CA SER A 125 -3.66 -7.62 6.09
C SER A 125 -3.23 -8.88 6.85
N ARG A 126 -3.20 -10.01 6.14
CA ARG A 126 -2.54 -11.22 6.62
C ARG A 126 -1.06 -11.04 6.35
N CYS A 127 -0.51 -9.96 6.92
CA CYS A 127 0.85 -9.60 7.21
C CYS A 127 0.86 -8.20 7.82
#